data_AF-A0A644TQ80-F1
#
_entry.id   AF-A0A644TQ80-F1
#
_cell.length_a   1.000
_cell.length_b   1.000
_cell.length_c   1.000
_cell.angle_alpha   90.00
_cell.angle_beta   90.00
_cell.angle_gamma   90.00
#
_symmetry.space_group_name_H-M   'P 1'
#
loop_
_entity.id
_entity.type
_entity.pdbx_description
1 polymer ?
#
loop_
_entity_poly.entity_id
_entity_poly.type
_entity_poly.pdbx_seq_one_letter_code
_entity_poly.pdbx_strand_id
1 'polypeptide(L)'
;MRHFIATSIFSKAIAGLLPIFFLSIFLPTGALAQNEGKKLFEKHCTVCHKLGEGKLVGPELLGITQTRERAWLVKFIRNSKELIDAGDPIAVKVFEENNKIPMQAFTNLSDTEINSIIDYIENWEPPKAQEFTADVNKKDGFTETEILRGERMFYGLIPFENGGTTACNSCHYTKNSDSLNWNPSAMDLAHAFMEKDGMNIYASMSEPASAVMEKAHAEYKLNEQEIYFISAYLSHFVHKEIKPFKIFPTRLLIFILFAVLMTLALIDLIFTRKVRYRFIHVIILMVGIAVHFNIAMVEAQNLSRTKDYAPDQPIKFSHKIHAGDNQTDCQYCHHIADHSKSAGFPSNDVCMNCHNVVQEGRNSGKFEINKILRAQKTGKPIEWIRIHNMQEHVFFSHAQHVNAGKIACETCHGPVAEMDIMRQFSDLSMGWCIDCHRDTKVNFKDNEYYSTYMKLHDELKSGKIDKVTVEQIGGLDCMKCHY
;
A
#
# COMPACT_ATOMS: atom_id res chain seq x y z
N MET A 1 28.12 -70.32 34.49
CA MET A 1 28.95 -69.21 33.98
C MET A 1 28.61 -67.96 34.78
N ARG A 2 29.66 -67.29 35.23
CA ARG A 2 29.76 -66.21 36.22
C ARG A 2 28.58 -65.21 36.31
N HIS A 3 27.89 -65.24 37.45
CA HIS A 3 27.33 -64.05 38.10
C HIS A 3 28.43 -63.46 39.02
N PHE A 4 28.66 -62.14 38.97
CA PHE A 4 29.49 -61.35 39.90
C PHE A 4 28.55 -60.35 40.59
N ILE A 5 28.27 -60.43 41.90
CA ILE A 5 29.04 -59.90 43.07
C ILE A 5 29.12 -58.35 43.01
N ALA A 6 28.27 -57.63 43.77
CA ALA A 6 28.52 -56.95 45.06
C ALA A 6 29.51 -55.75 44.94
N THR A 7 29.27 -54.54 45.45
CA THR A 7 29.19 -54.09 46.87
C THR A 7 28.83 -52.58 46.91
N SER A 8 27.99 -52.07 47.83
CA SER A 8 28.36 -51.24 49.02
C SER A 8 29.41 -50.13 48.73
N ILE A 9 29.22 -48.84 49.08
CA ILE A 9 29.49 -48.25 50.41
C ILE A 9 29.04 -46.75 50.44
N PHE A 10 28.57 -46.35 51.62
CA PHE A 10 28.41 -45.01 52.22
C PHE A 10 29.36 -43.86 51.81
N SER A 11 28.84 -42.62 51.76
CA SER A 11 29.34 -41.44 52.54
C SER A 11 28.39 -40.24 52.32
N LYS A 12 27.53 -39.88 53.27
CA LYS A 12 27.73 -38.81 54.27
C LYS A 12 28.57 -37.61 53.79
N ALA A 13 27.92 -36.45 53.67
CA ALA A 13 28.26 -35.17 54.32
C ALA A 13 27.78 -33.97 53.47
N ILE A 14 26.59 -33.45 53.76
CA ILE A 14 26.16 -32.10 53.35
C ILE A 14 26.19 -31.25 54.62
N ALA A 15 27.26 -30.49 54.80
CA ALA A 15 27.34 -29.35 55.70
C ALA A 15 28.47 -28.45 55.20
N GLY A 16 28.10 -27.37 54.52
CA GLY A 16 29.03 -26.39 53.99
C GLY A 16 28.29 -25.12 53.63
N LEU A 17 28.17 -24.23 54.61
CA LEU A 17 27.71 -22.85 54.48
C LEU A 17 28.41 -22.13 53.32
N LEU A 18 27.63 -21.43 52.48
CA LEU A 18 28.10 -20.30 51.69
C LEU A 18 27.04 -19.18 51.79
N PRO A 19 27.45 -17.93 52.10
CA PRO A 19 26.54 -16.84 52.40
C PRO A 19 25.87 -16.37 51.11
N ILE A 20 24.55 -16.20 51.17
CA ILE A 20 23.77 -15.56 50.11
C ILE A 20 24.16 -14.09 50.11
N PHE A 21 25.06 -13.72 49.20
CA PHE A 21 25.37 -12.34 48.88
C PHE A 21 24.17 -11.77 48.12
N PHE A 22 23.21 -11.20 48.86
CA PHE A 22 22.12 -10.41 48.28
C PHE A 22 22.72 -9.10 47.75
N LEU A 23 23.29 -9.16 46.55
CA LEU A 23 23.64 -7.97 45.79
C LEU A 23 22.33 -7.39 45.25
N SER A 24 21.72 -6.48 46.02
CA SER A 24 20.65 -5.62 45.53
C SER A 24 21.21 -4.77 44.40
N ILE A 25 21.11 -5.27 43.18
CA ILE A 25 21.29 -4.48 41.96
C ILE A 25 20.14 -3.48 41.94
N PHE A 26 20.40 -2.26 42.38
CA PHE A 26 19.59 -1.11 42.01
C PHE A 26 19.73 -0.96 40.48
N LEU A 27 18.79 -1.53 39.74
CA LEU A 27 18.56 -1.14 38.36
C LEU A 27 18.20 0.35 38.37
N PRO A 28 18.90 1.20 37.61
CA PRO A 28 18.47 2.58 37.45
C PRO A 28 17.12 2.55 36.74
N THR A 29 16.08 2.95 37.45
CA THR A 29 14.69 3.01 36.98
C THR A 29 14.50 3.93 35.76
N GLY A 30 15.50 4.75 35.41
CA GLY A 30 15.47 5.66 34.26
C GLY A 30 15.46 4.97 32.89
N ALA A 31 16.14 3.83 32.72
CA ALA A 31 16.29 3.21 31.39
C ALA A 31 15.02 2.52 30.87
N LEU A 32 14.15 2.01 31.77
CA LEU A 32 12.86 1.42 31.39
C LEU A 32 11.80 2.52 31.16
N ALA A 33 11.84 3.62 31.92
CA ALA A 33 10.90 4.73 31.78
C ALA A 33 11.05 5.48 30.45
N GLN A 34 12.27 5.62 29.94
CA GLN A 34 12.54 6.32 28.68
C GLN A 34 11.97 5.59 27.45
N ASN A 35 11.86 4.26 27.51
CA ASN A 35 11.31 3.45 26.41
C ASN A 35 9.77 3.48 26.35
N GLU A 36 9.08 3.55 27.49
CA GLU A 36 7.61 3.64 27.52
C GLU A 36 7.11 5.04 27.14
N GLY A 37 7.77 6.09 27.65
CA GLY A 37 7.46 7.47 27.28
C GLY A 37 7.62 7.75 25.79
N LYS A 38 8.72 7.27 25.17
CA LYS A 38 8.96 7.37 23.72
C LYS A 38 7.83 6.71 22.92
N LYS A 39 7.47 5.47 23.24
CA LYS A 39 6.40 4.74 22.53
C LYS A 39 5.05 5.45 22.62
N LEU A 40 4.69 5.93 23.81
CA LEU A 40 3.44 6.65 24.03
C LEU A 40 3.42 7.97 23.25
N PHE A 41 4.53 8.72 23.26
CA PHE A 41 4.66 9.95 22.48
C PHE A 41 4.57 9.70 20.97
N GLU A 42 5.29 8.69 20.47
CA GLU A 42 5.26 8.30 19.05
C GLU A 42 3.90 7.81 18.58
N LYS A 43 3.11 7.23 19.48
CA LYS A 43 1.77 6.73 19.20
C LYS A 43 0.69 7.80 19.24
N HIS A 44 0.83 8.79 20.12
CA HIS A 44 -0.27 9.72 20.45
C HIS A 44 0.02 11.19 20.12
N CYS A 45 1.28 11.61 20.05
CA CYS A 45 1.66 13.03 20.07
C CYS A 45 2.33 13.50 18.78
N THR A 46 3.10 12.64 18.11
CA THR A 46 3.86 12.95 16.88
C THR A 46 3.00 13.35 15.68
N VAL A 47 1.71 12.99 15.70
CA VAL A 47 0.73 13.40 14.69
C VAL A 47 0.59 14.94 14.63
N CYS A 48 0.69 15.61 15.78
CA CYS A 48 0.49 17.05 15.86
C CYS A 48 1.74 17.81 16.31
N HIS A 49 2.62 17.18 17.08
CA HIS A 49 3.76 17.83 17.71
C HIS A 49 5.08 17.29 17.19
N LYS A 50 6.09 18.16 17.17
CA LYS A 50 7.48 17.81 16.91
C LYS A 50 8.34 18.13 18.12
N LEU A 51 9.54 17.56 18.12
CA LEU A 51 10.63 17.85 19.04
C LEU A 51 11.84 18.31 18.21
N GLY A 52 12.20 19.59 18.29
CA GLY A 52 13.40 20.16 17.66
C GLY A 52 13.30 20.52 16.17
N GLU A 53 12.10 20.51 15.59
CA GLU A 53 11.86 20.77 14.16
C GLU A 53 10.82 21.87 13.89
N GLY A 54 10.37 22.56 14.94
CA GLY A 54 9.42 23.67 14.86
C GLY A 54 7.95 23.22 14.85
N LYS A 55 7.06 24.17 14.53
CA LYS A 55 5.61 23.98 14.56
C LYS A 55 5.15 23.02 13.45
N LEU A 56 4.23 22.11 13.77
CA LEU A 56 3.54 21.23 12.82
C LEU A 56 2.04 21.56 12.76
N VAL A 57 1.21 20.83 13.51
CA VAL A 57 -0.21 21.16 13.73
C VAL A 57 -0.36 21.86 15.08
N GLY A 58 0.26 21.28 16.11
CA GLY A 58 0.46 21.88 17.42
C GLY A 58 1.82 22.58 17.55
N PRO A 59 2.03 23.32 18.65
CA PRO A 59 3.30 23.99 18.93
C PRO A 59 4.44 23.00 19.16
N GLU A 60 5.67 23.49 18.99
CA GLU A 60 6.91 22.79 19.35
C GLU A 60 6.93 22.49 20.85
N LEU A 61 7.30 21.27 21.22
CA LEU A 61 7.26 20.80 22.62
C LEU A 61 8.64 20.74 23.27
N LEU A 62 9.73 20.89 22.52
CA LEU A 62 11.07 20.91 23.08
C LEU A 62 11.23 22.06 24.07
N GLY A 63 11.61 21.74 25.31
CA GLY A 63 11.74 22.71 26.40
C GLY A 63 10.42 23.15 27.04
N ILE A 64 9.27 22.52 26.72
CA ILE A 64 7.98 22.90 27.30
C ILE A 64 7.96 22.77 28.83
N THR A 65 8.67 21.79 29.39
CA THR A 65 8.80 21.57 30.83
C THR A 65 9.58 22.67 31.56
N GLN A 66 10.37 23.47 30.83
CA GLN A 66 11.06 24.64 31.37
C GLN A 66 10.16 25.88 31.40
N THR A 67 9.11 25.91 30.58
CA THR A 67 8.20 27.04 30.44
C THR A 67 6.85 26.83 31.13
N ARG A 68 6.51 25.59 31.49
CA ARG A 68 5.22 25.22 32.07
C ARG A 68 5.38 24.22 33.21
N GLU A 69 4.57 24.42 34.25
CA GLU A 69 4.52 23.51 35.37
C GLU A 69 4.00 22.14 34.94
N ARG A 70 4.65 21.10 35.43
CA ARG A 70 4.33 19.71 35.11
C ARG A 70 2.89 19.34 35.43
N ALA A 71 2.35 19.81 36.56
CA ALA A 71 0.96 19.56 36.96
C ALA A 71 -0.05 20.19 35.97
N TRP A 72 0.28 21.34 35.39
CA TRP A 72 -0.53 21.96 34.35
C TRP A 72 -0.45 21.16 33.04
N LEU A 73 0.75 20.72 32.65
CA LEU A 73 0.94 19.87 31.46
C LEU A 73 0.13 18.57 31.55
N VAL A 74 0.09 17.91 32.71
CA VAL A 74 -0.72 16.70 32.90
C VAL A 74 -2.21 16.98 32.64
N LYS A 75 -2.75 18.07 33.18
CA LYS A 75 -4.16 18.47 32.98
C LYS A 75 -4.43 18.83 31.52
N PHE A 76 -3.52 19.59 30.90
CA PHE A 76 -3.65 20.01 29.51
C PHE A 76 -3.59 18.82 28.55
N ILE A 77 -2.65 17.89 28.78
CA ILE A 77 -2.55 16.65 28.01
C ILE A 77 -3.81 15.81 28.19
N ARG A 78 -4.32 15.67 29.41
CA ARG A 78 -5.53 14.87 29.67
C ARG A 78 -6.75 15.40 28.92
N ASN A 79 -7.01 16.71 29.01
CA ASN A 79 -8.12 17.34 28.28
C ASN A 79 -7.91 18.84 28.10
N SER A 80 -7.35 19.24 26.96
CA SER A 80 -7.13 20.66 26.65
C SER A 80 -8.44 21.44 26.56
N LYS A 81 -9.53 20.80 26.09
CA LYS A 81 -10.84 21.44 25.92
C LYS A 81 -11.46 21.86 27.26
N GLU A 82 -11.32 21.05 28.31
CA GLU A 82 -11.81 21.42 29.65
C GLU A 82 -11.13 22.68 30.18
N LEU A 83 -9.83 22.85 29.95
CA LEU A 83 -9.09 24.06 30.36
C LEU A 83 -9.49 25.28 29.53
N ILE A 84 -9.72 25.10 28.22
CA ILE A 84 -10.23 26.16 27.33
C ILE A 84 -11.63 26.60 27.78
N ASP A 85 -12.54 25.64 28.01
CA ASP A 85 -13.92 25.90 28.43
C ASP A 85 -13.98 26.51 29.84
N ALA A 86 -13.03 26.17 30.72
CA ALA A 86 -12.87 26.79 32.04
C ALA A 86 -12.25 28.20 31.99
N GLY A 87 -11.82 28.67 30.82
CA GLY A 87 -11.25 29.99 30.64
C GLY A 87 -9.80 30.14 31.11
N ASP A 88 -9.01 29.05 31.14
CA ASP A 88 -7.58 29.14 31.42
C ASP A 88 -6.90 30.03 30.36
N PRO A 89 -6.28 31.15 30.76
CA PRO A 89 -5.79 32.17 29.82
C PRO A 89 -4.65 31.63 28.93
N ILE A 90 -3.92 30.62 29.37
CA ILE A 90 -2.83 30.00 28.61
C ILE A 90 -3.42 29.01 27.61
N ALA A 91 -4.36 28.17 28.04
CA ALA A 91 -5.02 27.20 27.17
C ALA A 91 -5.79 27.88 26.03
N VAL A 92 -6.52 28.96 26.33
CA VAL A 92 -7.23 29.79 25.34
C VAL A 92 -6.26 30.42 24.35
N LYS A 93 -5.15 31.00 24.82
CA LYS A 93 -4.14 31.60 23.95
C LYS A 93 -3.52 30.57 23.00
N VAL A 94 -3.13 29.40 23.52
CA VAL A 94 -2.57 28.31 22.69
C VAL A 94 -3.59 27.83 21.67
N PHE A 95 -4.87 27.74 22.05
CA PHE A 95 -5.95 27.37 21.13
C PHE A 95 -6.12 28.38 19.99
N GLU A 96 -6.11 29.68 20.29
CA GLU A 96 -6.22 30.74 19.28
C GLU A 96 -5.03 30.77 18.31
N GLU A 97 -3.81 30.57 18.82
CA GLU A 97 -2.57 30.58 18.02
C GLU A 97 -2.40 29.31 17.14
N ASN A 98 -3.21 28.27 17.37
CA ASN A 98 -3.16 26.98 16.66
C ASN A 98 -4.47 26.67 15.92
N ASN A 99 -4.95 27.64 15.15
CA ASN A 99 -6.10 27.52 14.24
C ASN A 99 -7.42 27.13 14.93
N LYS A 100 -7.54 27.34 16.24
CA LYS A 100 -8.73 26.95 17.03
C LYS A 100 -9.03 25.44 16.93
N ILE A 101 -7.98 24.63 16.77
CA ILE A 101 -8.06 23.18 16.79
C ILE A 101 -7.69 22.74 18.22
N PRO A 102 -8.62 22.15 18.99
CA PRO A 102 -8.30 21.69 20.33
C PRO A 102 -7.47 20.41 20.23
N MET A 103 -6.55 20.20 21.18
CA MET A 103 -5.83 18.93 21.28
C MET A 103 -6.81 17.82 21.65
N GLN A 104 -6.61 16.62 21.09
CA GLN A 104 -7.42 15.45 21.43
C GLN A 104 -7.42 15.18 22.94
N ALA A 105 -8.53 14.67 23.46
CA ALA A 105 -8.63 14.29 24.86
C ALA A 105 -8.02 12.91 25.07
N PHE A 106 -7.04 12.83 25.99
CA PHE A 106 -6.33 11.59 26.32
C PHE A 106 -6.81 11.05 27.68
N THR A 107 -8.13 10.96 27.85
CA THR A 107 -8.76 10.48 29.10
C THR A 107 -8.49 9.00 29.36
N ASN A 108 -8.08 8.26 28.33
CA ASN A 108 -7.68 6.86 28.39
C ASN A 108 -6.25 6.64 28.93
N LEU A 109 -5.43 7.68 29.07
CA LEU A 109 -4.09 7.58 29.64
C LEU A 109 -4.11 7.81 31.15
N SER A 110 -3.39 6.96 31.89
CA SER A 110 -3.15 7.15 33.33
C SER A 110 -2.20 8.33 33.58
N ASP A 111 -2.21 8.86 34.80
CA ASP A 111 -1.26 9.92 35.19
C ASP A 111 0.19 9.46 35.05
N THR A 112 0.47 8.18 35.31
CA THR A 112 1.81 7.59 35.12
C THR A 112 2.23 7.63 33.65
N GLU A 113 1.36 7.23 32.73
CA GLU A 113 1.64 7.24 31.29
C GLU A 113 1.86 8.68 30.77
N ILE A 114 1.01 9.62 31.17
CA ILE A 114 1.19 11.04 30.80
C ILE A 114 2.52 11.58 31.36
N ASN A 115 2.87 11.22 32.59
CA ASN A 115 4.15 11.64 33.16
C ASN A 115 5.34 11.01 32.42
N SER A 116 5.26 9.75 31.99
CA SER A 116 6.31 9.14 31.16
C SER A 116 6.46 9.84 29.80
N ILE A 117 5.37 10.33 29.20
CA ILE A 117 5.43 11.17 27.99
C ILE A 117 6.16 12.48 28.30
N ILE A 118 5.82 13.15 29.40
CA ILE A 118 6.48 14.41 29.80
C ILE A 118 7.97 14.17 30.09
N ASP A 119 8.34 13.09 30.77
CA ASP A 119 9.74 12.71 31.02
C ASP A 119 10.50 12.46 29.72
N TYR A 120 9.86 11.84 28.73
CA TYR A 120 10.45 11.65 27.42
C TYR A 120 10.69 12.98 26.71
N ILE A 121 9.73 13.92 26.75
CA ILE A 121 9.90 15.26 26.17
C ILE A 121 11.01 16.05 26.87
N GLU A 122 11.07 15.98 28.20
CA GLU A 122 12.07 16.68 29.04
C GLU A 122 13.49 16.19 28.78
N ASN A 123 13.65 14.88 28.65
CA ASN A 123 14.94 14.22 28.42
C ASN A 123 15.15 13.87 26.94
N TRP A 124 14.39 14.51 26.04
CA TRP A 124 14.56 14.28 24.61
C TRP A 124 15.88 14.90 24.16
N GLU A 125 16.76 14.04 23.66
CA GLU A 125 17.93 14.47 22.90
C GLU A 125 17.61 14.28 21.42
N PRO A 126 18.06 15.19 20.53
CA PRO A 126 17.97 14.95 19.10
C PRO A 126 18.60 13.58 18.82
N PRO A 127 17.98 12.75 17.96
CA PRO A 127 18.59 11.50 17.55
C PRO A 127 20.01 11.83 17.15
N LYS A 128 21.01 11.25 17.84
CA LYS A 128 22.38 11.36 17.38
C LYS A 128 22.34 10.75 15.99
N ALA A 129 22.44 11.59 14.96
CA ALA A 129 22.68 11.12 13.62
C ALA A 129 23.93 10.28 13.75
N GLN A 130 23.75 8.96 13.67
CA GLN A 130 24.90 8.08 13.64
C GLN A 130 25.58 8.45 12.33
N GLU A 131 26.70 9.17 12.43
CA GLU A 131 27.51 9.55 11.28
C GLU A 131 28.10 8.26 10.75
N PHE A 132 27.36 7.61 9.85
CA PHE A 132 27.87 6.49 9.08
C PHE A 132 29.04 7.00 8.25
N THR A 133 30.12 6.22 8.25
CA THR A 133 31.36 6.59 7.54
C THR A 133 31.17 6.83 6.03
N ALA A 134 30.06 6.34 5.47
CA ALA A 134 29.61 6.62 4.10
C ALA A 134 28.10 6.93 4.07
N ASP A 135 27.74 8.15 3.66
CA ASP A 135 26.36 8.50 3.32
C ASP A 135 26.06 7.99 1.90
N VAL A 136 25.45 6.82 1.81
CA VAL A 136 25.06 6.17 0.55
C VAL A 136 24.14 7.04 -0.31
N ASN A 137 23.38 7.97 0.30
CA ASN A 137 22.46 8.86 -0.39
C ASN A 137 23.18 10.08 -1.02
N LYS A 138 24.45 10.31 -0.67
CA LYS A 138 25.28 11.41 -1.20
C LYS A 138 26.40 10.94 -2.12
N LYS A 139 26.54 9.64 -2.37
CA LYS A 139 27.59 9.08 -3.21
C LYS A 139 27.18 9.09 -4.69
N ASP A 140 28.02 9.66 -5.56
CA ASP A 140 27.85 9.62 -7.00
C ASP A 140 28.20 8.23 -7.57
N GLY A 141 27.24 7.31 -7.46
CA GLY A 141 27.29 5.98 -8.07
C GLY A 141 28.15 4.94 -7.35
N PHE A 142 27.93 3.68 -7.69
CA PHE A 142 28.63 2.52 -7.13
C PHE A 142 29.39 1.76 -8.23
N THR A 143 30.52 1.15 -7.86
CA THR A 143 31.30 0.28 -8.76
C THR A 143 30.57 -1.05 -8.99
N GLU A 144 30.87 -1.70 -10.11
CA GLU A 144 30.26 -3.00 -10.45
C GLU A 144 30.55 -4.08 -9.38
N THR A 145 31.73 -4.06 -8.78
CA THR A 145 32.12 -5.00 -7.72
C THR A 145 31.34 -4.77 -6.42
N GLU A 146 31.05 -3.52 -6.07
CA GLU A 146 30.20 -3.17 -4.92
C GLU A 146 28.75 -3.65 -5.15
N ILE A 147 28.22 -3.42 -6.34
CA ILE A 147 26.88 -3.89 -6.75
C ILE A 147 26.82 -5.42 -6.69
N LEU A 148 27.79 -6.13 -7.28
CA LEU A 148 27.84 -7.59 -7.28
C LEU A 148 27.96 -8.18 -5.86
N ARG A 149 28.69 -7.52 -4.97
CA ARG A 149 28.79 -7.95 -3.57
C ARG A 149 27.46 -7.78 -2.86
N GLY A 150 26.81 -6.63 -3.07
CA GLY A 150 25.46 -6.37 -2.56
C GLY A 150 24.42 -7.35 -3.08
N GLU A 151 24.45 -7.66 -4.38
CA GLU A 151 23.57 -8.64 -5.01
C GLU A 151 23.70 -10.00 -4.31
N ARG A 152 24.93 -10.47 -4.12
CA ARG A 152 25.19 -11.75 -3.47
C ARG A 152 24.68 -11.77 -2.02
N MET A 153 24.81 -10.68 -1.26
CA MET A 153 24.22 -10.58 0.09
C MET A 153 22.69 -10.64 0.03
N PHE A 154 22.10 -9.87 -0.89
CA PHE A 154 20.66 -9.75 -1.01
C PHE A 154 19.98 -11.08 -1.38
N TYR A 155 20.65 -11.91 -2.18
CA TYR A 155 20.22 -13.27 -2.52
C TYR A 155 20.69 -14.36 -1.52
N GLY A 156 21.35 -13.97 -0.42
CA GLY A 156 21.85 -14.92 0.59
C GLY A 156 22.95 -15.87 0.08
N LEU A 157 23.66 -15.48 -0.98
CA LEU A 157 24.79 -16.23 -1.54
C LEU A 157 26.07 -16.04 -0.72
N ILE A 158 26.12 -15.01 0.12
CA ILE A 158 27.16 -14.81 1.13
C ILE A 158 26.51 -14.54 2.49
N PRO A 159 27.04 -15.11 3.59
CA PRO A 159 26.47 -14.95 4.91
C PRO A 159 26.70 -13.55 5.47
N PHE A 160 25.80 -13.10 6.34
CA PHE A 160 26.00 -11.92 7.19
C PHE A 160 26.91 -12.26 8.37
N GLU A 161 27.71 -11.30 8.83
CA GLU A 161 28.71 -11.51 9.88
C GLU A 161 28.08 -11.73 11.26
N ASN A 162 27.01 -11.00 11.59
CA ASN A 162 26.45 -10.94 12.94
C ASN A 162 25.03 -11.52 13.06
N GLY A 163 24.53 -12.21 12.04
CA GLY A 163 23.21 -12.86 12.04
C GLY A 163 22.35 -12.50 10.84
N GLY A 164 21.43 -13.41 10.51
CA GLY A 164 20.57 -13.39 9.34
C GLY A 164 20.89 -14.57 8.44
N THR A 165 19.97 -15.54 8.35
CA THR A 165 20.12 -16.71 7.47
C THR A 165 19.20 -16.64 6.26
N THR A 166 18.12 -15.89 6.38
CA THR A 166 17.17 -15.71 5.30
C THR A 166 17.70 -14.67 4.30
N ALA A 167 17.68 -15.02 3.02
CA ALA A 167 18.02 -14.08 1.97
C ALA A 167 16.99 -12.94 1.87
N CYS A 168 17.44 -11.69 1.71
CA CYS A 168 16.56 -10.54 1.61
C CYS A 168 15.54 -10.69 0.47
N ASN A 169 15.94 -11.27 -0.67
CA ASN A 169 15.09 -11.47 -1.84
C ASN A 169 13.91 -12.42 -1.62
N SER A 170 13.92 -13.23 -0.55
CA SER A 170 12.79 -14.10 -0.19
C SER A 170 11.55 -13.29 0.21
N CYS A 171 11.77 -12.11 0.79
CA CYS A 171 10.72 -11.17 1.18
C CYS A 171 10.67 -9.95 0.24
N HIS A 172 11.83 -9.42 -0.15
CA HIS A 172 12.02 -8.24 -1.00
C HIS A 172 12.34 -8.63 -2.44
N TYR A 173 11.32 -9.06 -3.17
CA TYR A 173 11.46 -9.56 -4.53
C TYR A 173 12.12 -8.53 -5.47
N THR A 174 12.90 -9.04 -6.44
CA THR A 174 13.63 -8.24 -7.43
C THR A 174 12.95 -8.21 -8.82
N LYS A 175 11.81 -8.90 -8.95
CA LYS A 175 11.02 -9.00 -10.18
C LYS A 175 9.55 -8.84 -9.85
N ASN A 176 8.80 -8.13 -10.69
CA ASN A 176 7.36 -8.00 -10.52
C ASN A 176 6.71 -9.37 -10.33
N SER A 177 5.88 -9.46 -9.29
CA SER A 177 5.05 -10.61 -9.00
C SER A 177 3.60 -10.24 -9.28
N ASP A 178 2.85 -11.18 -9.85
CA ASP A 178 1.40 -11.04 -10.01
C ASP A 178 0.66 -11.31 -8.68
N SER A 179 1.39 -11.70 -7.63
CA SER A 179 0.85 -11.90 -6.28
C SER A 179 0.99 -10.64 -5.42
N LEU A 180 -0.07 -10.31 -4.68
CA LEU A 180 -0.01 -9.24 -3.69
C LEU A 180 0.94 -9.62 -2.55
N ASN A 181 2.07 -8.93 -2.51
CA ASN A 181 3.03 -9.01 -1.41
C ASN A 181 3.03 -7.68 -0.66
N TRP A 182 2.74 -7.70 0.63
CA TRP A 182 2.73 -6.50 1.48
C TRP A 182 4.13 -6.00 1.86
N ASN A 183 5.16 -6.82 1.61
CA ASN A 183 6.54 -6.40 1.75
C ASN A 183 6.96 -5.52 0.58
N PRO A 184 7.80 -4.50 0.80
CA PRO A 184 8.33 -3.69 -0.28
C PRO A 184 9.19 -4.54 -1.20
N SER A 185 9.07 -4.33 -2.51
CA SER A 185 10.00 -4.93 -3.47
C SER A 185 11.40 -4.32 -3.31
N ALA A 186 12.41 -4.96 -3.88
CA ALA A 186 13.74 -4.36 -3.98
C ALA A 186 13.71 -3.01 -4.73
N MET A 187 12.80 -2.85 -5.71
CA MET A 187 12.57 -1.59 -6.42
C MET A 187 11.98 -0.53 -5.49
N ASP A 188 10.95 -0.87 -4.72
CA ASP A 188 10.31 0.04 -3.75
C ASP A 188 11.33 0.55 -2.73
N LEU A 189 12.18 -0.35 -2.23
CA LEU A 189 13.27 0.00 -1.31
C LEU A 189 14.28 0.93 -1.99
N ALA A 190 14.67 0.63 -3.23
CA ALA A 190 15.60 1.46 -3.99
C ALA A 190 15.09 2.90 -4.17
N HIS A 191 13.83 3.07 -4.58
CA HIS A 191 13.22 4.39 -4.70
C HIS A 191 13.09 5.09 -3.34
N ALA A 192 12.70 4.35 -2.29
CA ALA A 192 12.54 4.92 -0.97
C ALA A 192 13.87 5.43 -0.39
N PHE A 193 14.96 4.69 -0.55
CA PHE A 193 16.24 5.00 0.05
C PHE A 193 17.11 5.97 -0.77
N MET A 194 17.09 5.86 -2.10
CA MET A 194 18.05 6.58 -2.97
C MET A 194 17.58 7.97 -3.44
N GLU A 195 16.37 8.40 -3.07
CA GLU A 195 15.89 9.74 -3.39
C GLU A 195 16.52 10.80 -2.47
N LYS A 196 16.68 12.04 -2.96
CA LYS A 196 17.43 13.14 -2.28
C LYS A 196 16.96 13.47 -0.86
N ASP A 197 15.72 13.12 -0.51
CA ASP A 197 15.11 13.22 0.82
C ASP A 197 14.45 11.88 1.23
N GLY A 198 15.01 10.78 0.76
CA GLY A 198 14.53 9.42 0.99
C GLY A 198 14.72 8.92 2.43
N MET A 199 14.15 7.75 2.72
CA MET A 199 14.38 7.08 3.99
C MET A 199 15.87 6.74 4.14
N ASN A 200 16.38 6.83 5.36
CA ASN A 200 17.73 6.35 5.64
C ASN A 200 17.67 4.84 5.86
N ILE A 201 18.35 4.06 5.02
CA ILE A 201 18.38 2.60 5.10
C ILE A 201 19.00 2.12 6.42
N TYR A 202 20.03 2.81 6.92
CA TYR A 202 20.65 2.47 8.20
C TYR A 202 19.68 2.68 9.35
N ALA A 203 18.99 3.83 9.39
CA ALA A 203 17.96 4.07 10.40
C ALA A 203 16.81 3.04 10.29
N SER A 204 16.43 2.65 9.07
CA SER A 204 15.35 1.68 8.86
C SER A 204 15.70 0.27 9.33
N MET A 205 16.98 -0.11 9.26
CA MET A 205 17.47 -1.42 9.70
C MET A 205 17.87 -1.43 11.19
N SER A 206 18.34 -0.31 11.74
CA SER A 206 18.75 -0.18 13.15
C SER A 206 17.61 0.21 14.08
N GLU A 207 16.66 1.03 13.60
CA GLU A 207 15.46 1.49 14.34
C GLU A 207 14.20 1.29 13.47
N PRO A 208 13.67 0.06 13.38
CA PRO A 208 12.53 -0.25 12.53
C PRO A 208 11.28 0.56 12.92
N ALA A 209 10.71 1.29 11.95
CA ALA A 209 9.63 2.25 12.18
C ALA A 209 8.24 1.64 12.50
N SER A 210 8.11 0.31 12.51
CA SER A 210 6.86 -0.40 12.82
C SER A 210 7.13 -1.74 13.49
N ALA A 211 6.18 -2.22 14.30
CA ALA A 211 6.29 -3.50 15.00
C ALA A 211 6.39 -4.70 14.03
N VAL A 212 5.78 -4.59 12.84
CA VAL A 212 5.88 -5.61 11.78
C VAL A 212 7.32 -5.69 11.25
N MET A 213 7.94 -4.53 10.99
CA MET A 213 9.33 -4.45 10.52
C MET A 213 10.31 -4.95 11.58
N GLU A 214 10.10 -4.59 12.85
CA GLU A 214 10.93 -5.05 13.97
C GLU A 214 10.92 -6.58 14.06
N LYS A 215 9.74 -7.19 13.99
CA LYS A 215 9.61 -8.65 14.04
C LYS A 215 10.19 -9.32 12.80
N ALA A 216 9.94 -8.78 11.61
CA ALA A 216 10.41 -9.35 10.35
C ALA A 216 11.95 -9.27 10.20
N HIS A 217 12.57 -8.23 10.76
CA HIS A 217 14.02 -8.00 10.65
C HIS A 217 14.82 -8.41 11.90
N ALA A 218 14.17 -9.00 12.90
CA ALA A 218 14.81 -9.35 14.19
C ALA A 218 16.04 -10.26 14.05
N GLU A 219 16.16 -11.05 12.98
CA GLU A 219 17.32 -11.92 12.75
C GLU A 219 18.55 -11.19 12.21
N TYR A 220 18.38 -10.01 11.61
CA TYR A 220 19.46 -9.28 10.94
C TYR A 220 20.14 -8.32 11.89
N LYS A 221 21.46 -8.42 12.00
CA LYS A 221 22.30 -7.49 12.77
C LYS A 221 23.40 -6.93 11.88
N LEU A 222 22.99 -6.24 10.81
CA LEU A 222 23.91 -5.82 9.75
C LEU A 222 24.91 -4.78 10.26
N ASN A 223 26.16 -4.91 9.86
CA ASN A 223 27.19 -3.89 10.08
C ASN A 223 27.11 -2.80 8.99
N GLU A 224 27.87 -1.71 9.15
CA GLU A 224 27.84 -0.58 8.20
C GLU A 224 28.24 -0.97 6.77
N GLN A 225 29.18 -1.90 6.60
CA GLN A 225 29.65 -2.35 5.29
C GLN A 225 28.61 -3.22 4.58
N GLU A 226 27.89 -4.07 5.32
CA GLU A 226 26.82 -4.91 4.77
C GLU A 226 25.65 -4.05 4.28
N ILE A 227 25.24 -3.06 5.08
CA ILE A 227 24.21 -2.09 4.68
C ILE A 227 24.68 -1.29 3.45
N TYR A 228 25.96 -0.91 3.41
CA TYR A 228 26.56 -0.23 2.26
C TYR A 228 26.48 -1.06 0.97
N PHE A 229 26.88 -2.34 1.00
CA PHE A 229 26.82 -3.19 -0.19
C PHE A 229 25.37 -3.46 -0.63
N ILE A 230 24.46 -3.72 0.31
CA ILE A 230 23.03 -3.86 0.00
C ILE A 230 22.50 -2.59 -0.67
N SER A 231 22.86 -1.41 -0.16
CA SER A 231 22.47 -0.12 -0.76
C SER A 231 23.03 0.04 -2.18
N ALA A 232 24.28 -0.37 -2.41
CA ALA A 232 24.89 -0.37 -3.73
C ALA A 232 24.07 -1.21 -4.72
N TYR A 233 23.65 -2.40 -4.32
CA TYR A 233 22.78 -3.23 -5.14
C TYR A 233 21.40 -2.59 -5.39
N LEU A 234 20.78 -2.03 -4.35
CA LEU A 234 19.48 -1.37 -4.49
C LEU A 234 19.54 -0.19 -5.48
N SER A 235 20.63 0.57 -5.50
CA SER A 235 20.81 1.68 -6.46
C SER A 235 20.70 1.25 -7.94
N HIS A 236 21.01 -0.01 -8.26
CA HIS A 236 20.89 -0.55 -9.61
C HIS A 236 19.44 -0.53 -10.13
N PHE A 237 18.47 -0.62 -9.23
CA PHE A 237 17.06 -0.68 -9.58
C PHE A 237 16.47 0.68 -9.94
N VAL A 238 17.00 1.79 -9.42
CA VAL A 238 16.51 3.15 -9.71
C VAL A 238 16.58 3.50 -11.20
N HIS A 239 17.51 2.87 -11.93
CA HIS A 239 17.81 3.20 -13.34
C HIS A 239 17.23 2.19 -14.35
N LYS A 240 16.53 1.14 -13.91
CA LYS A 240 16.13 0.03 -14.77
C LYS A 240 14.61 0.02 -14.95
N GLU A 241 14.13 0.31 -16.16
CA GLU A 241 12.72 0.15 -16.50
C GLU A 241 12.28 -1.31 -16.35
N ILE A 242 11.16 -1.53 -15.67
CA ILE A 242 10.64 -2.87 -15.44
C ILE A 242 9.85 -3.31 -16.67
N LYS A 243 10.36 -4.33 -17.36
CA LYS A 243 9.60 -5.00 -18.42
C LYS A 243 8.54 -5.90 -17.78
N PRO A 244 7.27 -5.83 -18.21
CA PRO A 244 6.20 -6.64 -17.64
C PRO A 244 6.52 -8.14 -17.80
N PHE A 245 6.11 -8.93 -16.80
CA PHE A 245 6.25 -10.37 -16.84
C PHE A 245 5.38 -10.93 -17.98
N LYS A 246 6.02 -11.55 -18.98
CA LYS A 246 5.29 -12.25 -20.04
C LYS A 246 4.82 -13.58 -19.48
N ILE A 247 3.52 -13.72 -19.26
CA ILE A 247 2.90 -15.01 -18.98
C ILE A 247 3.20 -15.93 -20.18
N PHE A 248 3.99 -16.97 -19.94
CA PHE A 248 4.27 -18.04 -20.91
C PHE A 248 2.94 -18.68 -21.33
N PRO A 249 2.58 -18.79 -22.62
CA PRO A 249 1.32 -19.43 -22.95
C PRO A 249 1.52 -20.93 -23.27
N THR A 250 0.70 -21.73 -22.60
CA THR A 250 0.34 -23.12 -22.94
C THR A 250 -0.24 -23.23 -24.36
N ARG A 251 -0.90 -22.17 -24.87
CA ARG A 251 -1.45 -22.12 -26.25
C ARG A 251 -0.38 -22.11 -27.34
N LEU A 252 0.75 -21.45 -27.12
CA LEU A 252 1.87 -21.47 -28.08
C LEU A 252 2.48 -22.86 -28.18
N LEU A 253 2.61 -23.57 -27.06
CA LEU A 253 3.09 -24.95 -27.06
C LEU A 253 2.13 -25.89 -27.79
N ILE A 254 0.81 -25.71 -27.62
CA ILE A 254 -0.21 -26.46 -28.37
C ILE A 254 -0.14 -26.13 -29.86
N PHE A 255 0.00 -24.85 -30.23
CA PHE A 255 0.17 -24.42 -31.61
C PHE A 255 1.41 -25.08 -32.24
N ILE A 256 2.57 -24.99 -31.58
CA ILE A 256 3.82 -25.61 -32.05
C ILE A 256 3.67 -27.13 -32.15
N LEU A 257 3.06 -27.78 -31.16
CA LEU A 257 2.83 -29.23 -31.16
C LEU A 257 2.05 -29.66 -32.40
N PHE A 258 0.90 -29.03 -32.67
CA PHE A 258 0.10 -29.38 -33.84
C PHE A 258 0.80 -28.98 -35.15
N ALA A 259 1.56 -27.88 -35.18
CA ALA A 259 2.35 -27.51 -36.36
C ALA A 259 3.41 -28.58 -36.69
N VAL A 260 4.09 -29.11 -35.67
CA VAL A 260 5.05 -30.22 -35.83
C VAL A 260 4.34 -31.49 -36.29
N LEU A 261 3.22 -31.86 -35.67
CA LEU A 261 2.44 -33.05 -36.06
C LEU A 261 1.95 -32.96 -37.51
N MET A 262 1.45 -31.80 -37.94
CA MET A 262 1.04 -31.57 -39.33
C MET A 262 2.22 -31.65 -40.30
N THR A 263 3.38 -31.09 -39.92
CA THR A 263 4.60 -31.15 -40.74
C THR A 263 5.09 -32.58 -40.90
N LEU A 264 5.15 -33.36 -39.80
CA LEU A 264 5.52 -34.77 -39.84
C LEU A 264 4.53 -35.59 -40.67
N ALA A 265 3.23 -35.29 -40.57
CA ALA A 265 2.20 -35.95 -41.38
C ALA A 265 2.37 -35.65 -42.87
N LEU A 266 2.72 -34.41 -43.26
CA LEU A 266 3.01 -34.05 -44.64
C LEU A 266 4.29 -34.72 -45.16
N ILE A 267 5.36 -34.74 -44.36
CA ILE A 267 6.62 -35.40 -44.71
C ILE A 267 6.40 -36.89 -44.95
N ASP A 268 5.64 -37.57 -44.09
CA ASP A 268 5.36 -38.99 -44.28
C ASP A 268 4.45 -39.27 -45.47
N LEU A 269 3.46 -38.41 -45.73
CA LEU A 269 2.60 -38.54 -46.89
C LEU A 269 3.36 -38.39 -48.23
N ILE A 270 4.30 -37.43 -48.29
CA ILE A 270 5.02 -37.08 -49.52
C ILE A 270 6.26 -37.97 -49.73
N PHE A 271 7.09 -38.14 -48.70
CA PHE A 271 8.43 -38.72 -48.83
C PHE A 271 8.57 -40.11 -48.21
N THR A 272 8.39 -40.24 -46.88
CA THR A 272 8.83 -41.46 -46.16
C THR A 272 7.84 -42.61 -46.24
N ARG A 273 6.55 -42.34 -46.41
CA ARG A 273 5.45 -43.32 -46.57
C ARG A 273 5.50 -44.48 -45.57
N LYS A 274 5.93 -44.24 -44.32
CA LYS A 274 6.04 -45.27 -43.27
C LYS A 274 4.68 -45.65 -42.71
N VAL A 275 3.74 -44.71 -42.59
CA VAL A 275 2.41 -45.00 -42.04
C VAL A 275 1.50 -45.55 -43.15
N ARG A 276 1.08 -46.81 -42.99
CA ARG A 276 0.29 -47.56 -43.98
C ARG A 276 -1.08 -46.94 -44.26
N TYR A 277 -1.71 -46.35 -43.25
CA TYR A 277 -3.09 -45.86 -43.32
C TYR A 277 -3.13 -44.36 -43.63
N ARG A 278 -3.31 -44.00 -44.91
CA ARG A 278 -3.30 -42.59 -45.36
C ARG A 278 -4.36 -41.71 -44.69
N PHE A 279 -5.48 -42.27 -44.26
CA PHE A 279 -6.53 -41.51 -43.58
C PHE A 279 -6.07 -40.92 -42.24
N ILE A 280 -5.07 -41.52 -41.57
CA ILE A 280 -4.52 -41.03 -40.31
C ILE A 280 -3.89 -39.64 -40.51
N HIS A 281 -3.13 -39.46 -41.59
CA HIS A 281 -2.54 -38.15 -41.93
C HIS A 281 -3.62 -37.10 -42.22
N VAL A 282 -4.68 -37.47 -42.94
CA VAL A 282 -5.79 -36.56 -43.24
C VAL A 282 -6.48 -36.11 -41.96
N ILE A 283 -6.70 -37.03 -41.00
CA ILE A 283 -7.27 -36.68 -39.69
C ILE A 283 -6.34 -35.72 -38.92
N ILE A 284 -5.04 -36.01 -38.86
CA ILE A 284 -4.07 -35.15 -38.16
C ILE A 284 -4.05 -33.74 -38.77
N LEU A 285 -4.10 -33.62 -40.11
CA LEU A 285 -4.15 -32.34 -40.78
C LEU A 285 -5.45 -31.59 -40.53
N MET A 286 -6.60 -32.27 -40.61
CA MET A 286 -7.90 -31.63 -40.35
C MET A 286 -8.02 -31.15 -38.89
N VAL A 287 -7.61 -31.98 -37.94
CA VAL A 287 -7.59 -31.61 -36.51
C VAL A 287 -6.60 -30.48 -36.27
N GLY A 288 -5.39 -30.57 -36.84
CA GLY A 288 -4.39 -29.52 -36.73
C GLY A 288 -4.88 -28.19 -37.27
N ILE A 289 -5.48 -28.16 -38.47
CA ILE A 289 -6.07 -26.95 -39.05
C ILE A 289 -7.18 -26.40 -38.16
N ALA A 290 -8.09 -27.24 -37.67
CA ALA A 290 -9.17 -26.82 -36.78
C ALA A 290 -8.64 -26.19 -35.47
N VAL A 291 -7.60 -26.78 -34.88
CA VAL A 291 -6.93 -26.25 -33.68
C VAL A 291 -6.26 -24.90 -33.98
N HIS A 292 -5.49 -24.79 -35.06
CA HIS A 292 -4.84 -23.53 -35.44
C HIS A 292 -5.87 -22.44 -35.74
N PHE A 293 -6.95 -22.77 -36.45
CA PHE A 293 -8.03 -21.84 -36.75
C PHE A 293 -8.74 -21.37 -35.48
N ASN A 294 -9.04 -22.29 -34.55
CA ASN A 294 -9.63 -21.94 -33.26
C ASN A 294 -8.72 -21.02 -32.44
N ILE A 295 -7.42 -21.36 -32.32
CA ILE A 295 -6.44 -20.51 -31.63
C ILE A 295 -6.38 -19.13 -32.30
N ALA A 296 -6.26 -19.07 -33.63
CA ALA A 296 -6.21 -17.81 -34.37
C ALA A 296 -7.45 -16.95 -34.13
N MET A 297 -8.65 -17.54 -34.14
CA MET A 297 -9.91 -16.84 -33.87
C MET A 297 -9.97 -16.32 -32.43
N VAL A 298 -9.60 -17.14 -31.44
CA VAL A 298 -9.59 -16.73 -30.03
C VAL A 298 -8.57 -15.62 -29.78
N GLU A 299 -7.35 -15.74 -30.31
CA GLU A 299 -6.32 -14.70 -30.16
C GLU A 299 -6.72 -13.41 -30.91
N ALA A 300 -7.34 -13.51 -32.08
CA ALA A 300 -7.88 -12.34 -32.79
C ALA A 300 -9.00 -11.64 -32.01
N GLN A 301 -9.88 -12.41 -31.36
CA GLN A 301 -10.94 -11.86 -30.50
C GLN A 301 -10.38 -11.22 -29.24
N ASN A 302 -9.33 -11.79 -28.65
CA ASN A 302 -8.67 -11.25 -27.47
C ASN A 302 -7.74 -10.07 -27.77
N LEU A 303 -7.43 -9.81 -29.04
CA LEU A 303 -6.58 -8.69 -29.44
C LEU A 303 -7.21 -7.39 -28.93
N SER A 304 -6.45 -6.62 -28.15
CA SER A 304 -6.90 -5.38 -27.49
C SER A 304 -7.95 -5.56 -26.38
N ARG A 305 -8.17 -6.78 -25.88
CA ARG A 305 -8.94 -7.00 -24.63
C ARG A 305 -7.98 -7.10 -23.45
N THR A 306 -8.29 -6.38 -22.38
CA THR A 306 -7.46 -6.30 -21.17
C THR A 306 -8.16 -6.89 -19.94
N LYS A 307 -9.03 -7.89 -20.14
CA LYS A 307 -9.67 -8.59 -19.03
C LYS A 307 -8.61 -9.23 -18.12
N ASP A 308 -8.83 -9.14 -16.81
CA ASP A 308 -7.91 -9.58 -15.76
C ASP A 308 -6.57 -8.80 -15.69
N TYR A 309 -6.42 -7.71 -16.47
CA TYR A 309 -5.27 -6.82 -16.35
C TYR A 309 -5.20 -6.21 -14.95
N ALA A 310 -4.09 -6.47 -14.26
CA ALA A 310 -3.84 -6.10 -12.87
C ALA A 310 -2.36 -5.71 -12.69
N PRO A 311 -1.94 -4.54 -13.18
CA PRO A 311 -0.56 -4.08 -13.02
C PRO A 311 -0.25 -3.75 -11.56
N ASP A 312 1.00 -3.95 -11.16
CA ASP A 312 1.49 -3.47 -9.87
C ASP A 312 1.38 -1.93 -9.82
N GLN A 313 0.89 -1.40 -8.71
CA GLN A 313 0.63 0.04 -8.55
C GLN A 313 1.75 0.68 -7.73
N PRO A 314 2.02 2.00 -7.88
CA PRO A 314 3.07 2.69 -7.10
C PRO A 314 2.87 2.57 -5.58
N ILE A 315 1.61 2.47 -5.16
CA ILE A 315 1.20 2.25 -3.78
C ILE A 315 0.29 1.04 -3.75
N LYS A 316 0.54 0.12 -2.81
CA LYS A 316 -0.24 -1.11 -2.62
C LYS A 316 -1.55 -0.82 -1.91
N PHE A 317 -2.43 -0.10 -2.60
CA PHE A 317 -3.75 0.28 -2.12
C PHE A 317 -4.73 -0.90 -2.24
N SER A 318 -5.35 -1.28 -1.13
CA SER A 318 -6.38 -2.34 -1.08
C SER A 318 -7.78 -1.73 -1.00
N HIS A 319 -8.61 -1.99 -2.01
CA HIS A 319 -10.03 -1.64 -1.97
C HIS A 319 -10.77 -2.50 -0.95
N LYS A 320 -10.33 -3.74 -0.71
CA LYS A 320 -10.91 -4.62 0.31
C LYS A 320 -10.85 -4.02 1.71
N ILE A 321 -9.73 -3.42 2.11
CA ILE A 321 -9.64 -2.79 3.43
C ILE A 321 -10.56 -1.57 3.52
N HIS A 322 -10.59 -0.73 2.48
CA HIS A 322 -11.32 0.54 2.51
C HIS A 322 -12.83 0.36 2.27
N ALA A 323 -13.22 -0.25 1.15
CA ALA A 323 -14.62 -0.46 0.79
C ALA A 323 -15.23 -1.72 1.42
N GLY A 324 -14.43 -2.75 1.67
CA GLY A 324 -14.87 -4.01 2.28
C GLY A 324 -14.88 -3.96 3.81
N ASP A 325 -13.71 -3.96 4.45
CA ASP A 325 -13.61 -4.07 5.92
C ASP A 325 -14.13 -2.80 6.61
N ASN A 326 -13.75 -1.62 6.11
CA ASN A 326 -14.15 -0.33 6.68
C ASN A 326 -15.48 0.21 6.13
N GLN A 327 -16.06 -0.44 5.11
CA GLN A 327 -17.35 -0.06 4.51
C GLN A 327 -17.39 1.40 4.00
N THR A 328 -16.26 1.94 3.53
CA THR A 328 -16.21 3.27 2.93
C THR A 328 -16.94 3.28 1.59
N ASP A 329 -17.86 4.24 1.43
CA ASP A 329 -18.62 4.40 0.19
C ASP A 329 -17.71 4.71 -1.02
N CYS A 330 -18.04 4.14 -2.19
CA CYS A 330 -17.23 4.32 -3.41
C CYS A 330 -17.12 5.79 -3.84
N GLN A 331 -18.20 6.56 -3.71
CA GLN A 331 -18.26 7.96 -4.10
C GLN A 331 -17.55 8.88 -3.11
N TYR A 332 -17.16 8.40 -1.93
CA TYR A 332 -16.33 9.20 -1.02
C TYR A 332 -14.99 9.56 -1.68
N CYS A 333 -14.33 8.57 -2.30
CA CYS A 333 -13.10 8.79 -3.04
C CYS A 333 -13.37 9.18 -4.50
N HIS A 334 -14.32 8.51 -5.16
CA HIS A 334 -14.70 8.73 -6.55
C HIS A 334 -15.89 9.70 -6.67
N HIS A 335 -15.76 10.86 -6.05
CA HIS A 335 -16.84 11.82 -5.81
C HIS A 335 -17.42 12.49 -7.05
N ILE A 336 -16.74 12.44 -8.20
CA ILE A 336 -17.23 13.04 -9.44
C ILE A 336 -17.97 12.05 -10.35
N ALA A 337 -18.13 10.79 -9.94
CA ALA A 337 -18.71 9.73 -10.77
C ALA A 337 -20.16 9.99 -11.21
N ASP A 338 -20.94 10.76 -10.45
CA ASP A 338 -22.35 11.04 -10.71
C ASP A 338 -22.59 12.30 -11.57
N HIS A 339 -21.58 13.15 -11.77
CA HIS A 339 -21.74 14.39 -12.55
C HIS A 339 -20.66 14.62 -13.63
N SER A 340 -19.57 13.86 -13.63
CA SER A 340 -18.52 13.94 -14.66
C SER A 340 -18.52 12.75 -15.63
N LYS A 341 -17.82 12.91 -16.75
CA LYS A 341 -17.56 11.83 -17.71
C LYS A 341 -16.69 10.72 -17.11
N SER A 342 -15.81 11.08 -16.17
CA SER A 342 -14.89 10.19 -15.48
C SER A 342 -15.25 10.14 -14.00
N ALA A 343 -15.06 8.99 -13.34
CA ALA A 343 -15.13 8.89 -11.88
C ALA A 343 -13.97 9.60 -11.16
N GLY A 344 -12.92 9.98 -11.91
CA GLY A 344 -11.73 10.64 -11.39
C GLY A 344 -10.82 9.72 -10.57
N PHE A 345 -9.53 10.07 -10.53
CA PHE A 345 -8.64 9.53 -9.50
C PHE A 345 -8.72 10.47 -8.28
N PRO A 346 -8.82 9.93 -7.06
CA PRO A 346 -8.79 10.77 -5.87
C PRO A 346 -7.47 11.54 -5.80
N SER A 347 -7.54 12.82 -5.43
CA SER A 347 -6.33 13.59 -5.12
C SER A 347 -5.69 13.04 -3.83
N ASN A 348 -4.41 13.33 -3.63
CA ASN A 348 -3.72 12.92 -2.41
C ASN A 348 -4.38 13.49 -1.14
N ASP A 349 -5.04 14.65 -1.24
CA ASP A 349 -5.76 15.26 -0.11
C ASP A 349 -6.89 14.37 0.43
N VAL A 350 -7.56 13.58 -0.43
CA VAL A 350 -8.58 12.62 0.00
C VAL A 350 -7.96 11.55 0.89
N CYS A 351 -6.75 11.08 0.56
CA CYS A 351 -6.00 10.15 1.41
C CYS A 351 -5.68 10.80 2.77
N MET A 352 -5.31 12.08 2.76
CA MET A 352 -4.91 12.82 3.96
C MET A 352 -6.06 13.08 4.94
N ASN A 353 -7.33 13.04 4.50
CA ASN A 353 -8.50 13.16 5.39
C ASN A 353 -8.46 12.17 6.56
N CYS A 354 -7.92 10.97 6.33
CA CYS A 354 -7.77 9.94 7.36
C CYS A 354 -6.30 9.67 7.70
N HIS A 355 -5.41 9.64 6.69
CA HIS A 355 -4.01 9.24 6.88
C HIS A 355 -3.12 10.30 7.55
N ASN A 356 -3.64 11.50 7.80
CA ASN A 356 -3.00 12.41 8.76
C ASN A 356 -2.96 11.82 10.18
N VAL A 357 -4.00 11.07 10.56
CA VAL A 357 -4.13 10.44 11.89
C VAL A 357 -3.71 8.96 11.84
N VAL A 358 -4.11 8.26 10.77
CA VAL A 358 -3.84 6.82 10.59
C VAL A 358 -2.58 6.63 9.76
N GLN A 359 -1.43 6.58 10.43
CA GLN A 359 -0.11 6.51 9.78
C GLN A 359 0.47 5.09 9.70
N GLU A 360 -0.17 4.10 10.30
CA GLU A 360 0.28 2.70 10.31
C GLU A 360 -0.83 1.75 9.86
N GLY A 361 -0.54 0.93 8.85
CA GLY A 361 -1.44 -0.07 8.31
C GLY A 361 -1.20 -1.46 8.90
N ARG A 362 -2.25 -2.27 8.96
CA ARG A 362 -2.20 -3.65 9.51
C ARG A 362 -1.19 -4.57 8.82
N ASN A 363 -1.03 -4.43 7.50
CA ASN A 363 -0.25 -5.37 6.69
C ASN A 363 1.14 -4.83 6.30
N SER A 364 1.24 -3.55 5.96
CA SER A 364 2.47 -2.90 5.48
C SER A 364 3.16 -2.01 6.53
N GLY A 365 2.63 -1.93 7.76
CA GLY A 365 3.06 -0.94 8.74
C GLY A 365 2.97 0.47 8.18
N LYS A 366 4.00 1.29 8.42
CA LYS A 366 4.07 2.67 7.91
C LYS A 366 4.55 2.77 6.46
N PHE A 367 5.04 1.69 5.84
CA PHE A 367 5.77 1.77 4.56
C PHE A 367 4.91 2.35 3.43
N GLU A 368 3.77 1.76 3.13
CA GLU A 368 2.89 2.22 2.03
C GLU A 368 2.24 3.57 2.35
N ILE A 369 1.88 3.82 3.62
CA ILE A 369 1.30 5.10 4.05
C ILE A 369 2.34 6.23 3.98
N ASN A 370 3.61 5.96 4.23
CA ASN A 370 4.66 6.97 4.07
C ASN A 370 4.79 7.46 2.62
N LYS A 371 4.43 6.63 1.62
CA LYS A 371 4.41 7.07 0.21
C LYS A 371 3.40 8.20 -0.03
N ILE A 372 2.20 8.12 0.54
CA ILE A 372 1.18 9.18 0.44
C ILE A 372 1.57 10.43 1.26
N LEU A 373 2.16 10.25 2.45
CA LEU A 373 2.65 11.36 3.27
C LEU A 373 3.78 12.11 2.56
N ARG A 374 4.68 11.38 1.91
CA ARG A 374 5.76 11.93 1.09
C ARG A 374 5.19 12.72 -0.08
N ALA A 375 4.24 12.16 -0.83
CA ALA A 375 3.59 12.86 -1.94
C ALA A 375 2.96 14.18 -1.49
N GLN A 376 2.34 14.21 -0.30
CA GLN A 376 1.81 15.45 0.29
C GLN A 376 2.92 16.46 0.61
N LYS A 377 4.00 16.00 1.23
CA LYS A 377 5.12 16.87 1.67
C LYS A 377 5.88 17.46 0.49
N THR A 378 6.13 16.67 -0.56
CA THR A 378 6.90 17.09 -1.73
C THR A 378 6.04 17.79 -2.78
N GLY A 379 4.72 17.63 -2.72
CA GLY A 379 3.80 18.09 -3.75
C GLY A 379 3.90 17.31 -5.07
N LYS A 380 4.68 16.22 -5.11
CA LYS A 380 4.80 15.37 -6.30
C LYS A 380 3.60 14.41 -6.38
N PRO A 381 2.82 14.42 -7.47
CA PRO A 381 1.65 13.54 -7.60
C PRO A 381 2.07 12.07 -7.70
N ILE A 382 1.19 11.18 -7.23
CA ILE A 382 1.36 9.73 -7.36
C ILE A 382 1.00 9.33 -8.79
N GLU A 383 1.93 8.67 -9.48
CA GLU A 383 1.80 8.27 -10.89
C GLU A 383 1.06 6.93 -11.02
N TRP A 384 -0.25 6.94 -10.75
CA TRP A 384 -1.10 5.74 -10.83
C TRP A 384 -1.13 5.13 -12.23
N ILE A 385 -1.16 3.79 -12.30
CA ILE A 385 -1.29 3.07 -13.55
C ILE A 385 -2.77 2.79 -13.81
N ARG A 386 -3.30 3.37 -14.88
CA ARG A 386 -4.69 3.22 -15.26
C ARG A 386 -4.98 1.80 -15.75
N ILE A 387 -5.95 1.14 -15.10
CA ILE A 387 -6.37 -0.23 -15.42
C ILE A 387 -7.45 -0.24 -16.50
N HIS A 388 -8.52 0.53 -16.30
CA HIS A 388 -9.63 0.60 -17.24
C HIS A 388 -9.38 1.73 -18.24
N ASN A 389 -9.17 1.37 -19.51
CA ASN A 389 -9.04 2.34 -20.58
C ASN A 389 -9.89 1.92 -21.79
N MET A 390 -10.62 2.88 -22.35
CA MET A 390 -11.33 2.73 -23.61
C MET A 390 -10.61 3.54 -24.69
N GLN A 391 -10.87 3.22 -25.95
CA GLN A 391 -10.27 3.95 -27.06
C GLN A 391 -10.75 5.41 -27.08
N GLU A 392 -9.89 6.34 -27.47
CA GLU A 392 -10.16 7.79 -27.38
C GLU A 392 -11.36 8.26 -28.22
N HIS A 393 -11.74 7.51 -29.26
CA HIS A 393 -12.91 7.82 -30.08
C HIS A 393 -14.24 7.40 -29.43
N VAL A 394 -14.21 6.67 -28.31
CA VAL A 394 -15.40 6.25 -27.58
C VAL A 394 -15.72 7.29 -26.51
N PHE A 395 -16.87 7.95 -26.65
CA PHE A 395 -17.40 8.80 -25.60
C PHE A 395 -18.15 7.96 -24.57
N PHE A 396 -17.68 8.00 -23.33
CA PHE A 396 -18.33 7.37 -22.19
C PHE A 396 -18.48 8.40 -21.06
N SER A 397 -19.63 8.38 -20.38
CA SER A 397 -19.93 9.28 -19.28
C SER A 397 -20.39 8.52 -18.04
N HIS A 398 -19.64 8.59 -16.94
CA HIS A 398 -20.07 8.01 -15.66
C HIS A 398 -21.37 8.65 -15.17
N ALA A 399 -21.53 9.97 -15.30
CA ALA A 399 -22.75 10.68 -14.89
C ALA A 399 -24.03 10.09 -15.49
N GLN A 400 -24.02 9.72 -16.77
CA GLN A 400 -25.19 9.13 -17.42
C GLN A 400 -25.54 7.74 -16.85
N HIS A 401 -24.53 6.94 -16.50
CA HIS A 401 -24.75 5.57 -16.01
C HIS A 401 -25.03 5.53 -14.50
N VAL A 402 -24.31 6.33 -13.71
CA VAL A 402 -24.41 6.36 -12.25
C VAL A 402 -25.58 7.24 -11.81
N ASN A 403 -25.70 8.48 -12.31
CA ASN A 403 -26.72 9.39 -11.84
C ASN A 403 -28.08 9.18 -12.52
N ALA A 404 -28.11 9.17 -13.86
CA ALA A 404 -29.37 8.97 -14.58
C ALA A 404 -29.77 7.49 -14.65
N GLY A 405 -28.83 6.60 -14.95
CA GLY A 405 -29.06 5.15 -15.05
C GLY A 405 -29.19 4.43 -13.72
N LYS A 406 -28.69 5.00 -12.62
CA LYS A 406 -28.63 4.38 -11.28
C LYS A 406 -28.00 2.97 -11.32
N ILE A 407 -27.02 2.77 -12.19
CA ILE A 407 -26.31 1.49 -12.34
C ILE A 407 -25.29 1.36 -11.19
N ALA A 408 -25.33 0.23 -10.49
CA ALA A 408 -24.38 -0.09 -9.44
C ALA A 408 -22.96 -0.28 -10.00
N CYS A 409 -21.95 0.28 -9.32
CA CYS A 409 -20.54 0.23 -9.71
C CYS A 409 -20.04 -1.19 -10.01
N GLU A 410 -20.48 -2.15 -9.19
CA GLU A 410 -20.07 -3.57 -9.26
C GLU A 410 -20.53 -4.26 -10.54
N THR A 411 -21.59 -3.75 -11.19
CA THR A 411 -22.07 -4.28 -12.47
C THR A 411 -20.99 -4.17 -13.56
N CYS A 412 -20.22 -3.09 -13.53
CA CYS A 412 -19.17 -2.81 -14.51
C CYS A 412 -17.79 -3.24 -13.99
N HIS A 413 -17.47 -2.93 -12.73
CA HIS A 413 -16.15 -3.10 -12.16
C HIS A 413 -15.95 -4.41 -11.37
N GLY A 414 -17.01 -5.21 -11.18
CA GLY A 414 -17.00 -6.42 -10.39
C GLY A 414 -17.05 -6.16 -8.88
N PRO A 415 -16.84 -7.18 -8.03
CA PRO A 415 -16.90 -7.05 -6.57
C PRO A 415 -15.64 -6.37 -6.01
N VAL A 416 -15.50 -5.05 -6.25
CA VAL A 416 -14.31 -4.27 -5.90
C VAL A 416 -14.04 -4.28 -4.39
N ALA A 417 -15.09 -4.35 -3.57
CA ALA A 417 -14.98 -4.45 -2.11
C ALA A 417 -14.28 -5.74 -1.63
N GLU A 418 -14.09 -6.73 -2.50
CA GLU A 418 -13.34 -7.97 -2.20
C GLU A 418 -11.91 -7.95 -2.77
N MET A 419 -11.53 -6.89 -3.50
CA MET A 419 -10.28 -6.83 -4.24
C MET A 419 -9.18 -6.12 -3.46
N ASP A 420 -8.14 -6.85 -3.07
CA ASP A 420 -6.92 -6.24 -2.57
C ASP A 420 -6.04 -5.65 -3.70
N ILE A 421 -6.01 -6.30 -4.87
CA ILE A 421 -5.44 -5.74 -6.11
C ILE A 421 -6.58 -5.48 -7.07
N MET A 422 -6.68 -4.25 -7.55
CA MET A 422 -7.66 -3.91 -8.57
C MET A 422 -7.31 -4.61 -9.90
N ARG A 423 -8.32 -5.21 -10.52
CA ARG A 423 -8.19 -5.85 -11.85
C ARG A 423 -9.35 -5.47 -12.74
N GLN A 424 -9.13 -5.49 -14.04
CA GLN A 424 -10.22 -5.29 -14.99
C GLN A 424 -11.14 -6.53 -15.02
N PHE A 425 -12.32 -6.41 -14.39
CA PHE A 425 -13.29 -7.51 -14.29
C PHE A 425 -14.04 -7.73 -15.62
N SER A 426 -14.64 -6.66 -16.14
CA SER A 426 -15.37 -6.69 -17.41
C SER A 426 -14.44 -6.37 -18.57
N ASP A 427 -14.65 -6.99 -19.74
CA ASP A 427 -13.82 -6.71 -20.91
C ASP A 427 -14.08 -5.31 -21.51
N LEU A 428 -15.21 -4.69 -21.17
CA LEU A 428 -15.67 -3.38 -21.65
C LEU A 428 -15.66 -3.29 -23.19
N SER A 429 -15.89 -4.42 -23.86
CA SER A 429 -15.97 -4.47 -25.32
C SER A 429 -17.28 -3.85 -25.81
N MET A 430 -17.31 -3.41 -27.07
CA MET A 430 -18.54 -2.90 -27.70
C MET A 430 -19.71 -3.89 -27.58
N GLY A 431 -19.45 -5.19 -27.72
CA GLY A 431 -20.47 -6.24 -27.55
C GLY A 431 -21.05 -6.25 -26.15
N TRP A 432 -20.19 -6.20 -25.12
CA TRP A 432 -20.61 -6.12 -23.73
C TRP A 432 -21.46 -4.87 -23.45
N CYS A 433 -21.07 -3.70 -23.98
CA CYS A 433 -21.85 -2.47 -23.83
C CYS A 433 -23.24 -2.59 -24.48
N ILE A 434 -23.31 -3.12 -25.71
CA ILE A 434 -24.57 -3.26 -26.45
C ILE A 434 -25.50 -4.26 -25.76
N ASP A 435 -24.98 -5.38 -25.29
CA ASP A 435 -25.80 -6.40 -24.63
C ASP A 435 -26.32 -5.87 -23.29
N CYS A 436 -25.48 -5.18 -22.50
CA CYS A 436 -25.93 -4.47 -21.30
C CYS A 436 -27.04 -3.45 -21.61
N HIS A 437 -26.90 -2.66 -22.68
CA HIS A 437 -27.91 -1.68 -23.09
C HIS A 437 -29.21 -2.33 -23.60
N ARG A 438 -29.17 -3.54 -24.16
CA ARG A 438 -30.36 -4.28 -24.61
C ARG A 438 -31.14 -4.88 -23.43
N ASP A 439 -30.42 -5.33 -22.42
CA ASP A 439 -31.00 -6.10 -21.31
C ASP A 439 -31.41 -5.19 -20.13
N THR A 440 -30.73 -4.07 -19.94
CA THR A 440 -30.96 -3.16 -18.82
C THR A 440 -32.24 -2.35 -19.01
N LYS A 441 -33.14 -2.40 -18.02
CA LYS A 441 -34.38 -1.62 -18.03
C LYS A 441 -34.15 -0.24 -17.42
N VAL A 442 -34.65 0.79 -18.07
CA VAL A 442 -34.64 2.16 -17.54
C VAL A 442 -35.64 2.27 -16.38
N ASN A 443 -35.17 2.75 -15.23
CA ASN A 443 -36.04 3.04 -14.10
C ASN A 443 -36.75 4.39 -14.29
N PHE A 444 -37.97 4.37 -14.82
CA PHE A 444 -38.82 5.57 -14.96
C PHE A 444 -39.67 5.90 -13.72
N LYS A 445 -39.90 4.93 -12.83
CA LYS A 445 -40.84 5.09 -11.70
C LYS A 445 -40.19 5.70 -10.47
N ASP A 446 -39.04 5.17 -10.07
CA ASP A 446 -38.39 5.51 -8.80
C ASP A 446 -37.07 6.28 -9.04
N ASN A 447 -37.08 7.17 -10.03
CA ASN A 447 -35.90 7.92 -10.44
C ASN A 447 -36.21 9.42 -10.53
N GLU A 448 -35.56 10.17 -9.63
CA GLU A 448 -35.70 11.61 -9.51
C GLU A 448 -35.38 12.34 -10.84
N TYR A 449 -34.41 11.82 -11.60
CA TYR A 449 -34.02 12.36 -12.90
C TYR A 449 -35.22 12.45 -13.85
N TYR A 450 -35.97 11.36 -14.03
CA TYR A 450 -37.13 11.34 -14.94
C TYR A 450 -38.36 12.01 -14.34
N SER A 451 -38.55 11.95 -13.02
CA SER A 451 -39.66 12.61 -12.34
C SER A 451 -39.64 14.13 -12.57
N THR A 452 -38.44 14.73 -12.65
CA THR A 452 -38.25 16.15 -12.94
C THR A 452 -38.78 16.51 -14.33
N TYR A 453 -38.50 15.68 -15.34
CA TYR A 453 -39.03 15.91 -16.69
C TYR A 453 -40.53 15.69 -16.78
N MET A 454 -41.08 14.73 -16.06
CA MET A 454 -42.54 14.55 -15.97
C MET A 454 -43.21 15.77 -15.36
N LYS A 455 -42.66 16.31 -14.26
CA LYS A 455 -43.15 17.52 -13.63
C LYS A 455 -43.09 18.72 -14.59
N LEU A 456 -41.96 18.94 -15.27
CA LEU A 456 -41.82 20.02 -16.25
C LEU A 456 -42.81 19.85 -17.41
N HIS A 457 -43.07 18.62 -17.86
CA HIS A 457 -44.07 18.33 -18.89
C HIS A 457 -45.49 18.70 -18.42
N ASP A 458 -45.86 18.33 -17.20
CA ASP A 458 -47.18 18.63 -16.62
C ASP A 458 -47.37 20.13 -16.35
N GLU A 459 -46.33 20.83 -15.91
CA GLU A 459 -46.33 22.29 -15.72
C GLU A 459 -46.48 23.03 -17.06
N LEU A 460 -45.81 22.56 -18.12
CA LEU A 460 -45.94 23.11 -19.46
C LEU A 460 -47.36 22.86 -20.01
N LYS A 461 -47.91 21.66 -19.81
CA LYS A 461 -49.26 21.30 -20.27
C LYS A 461 -50.36 22.05 -19.53
N SER A 462 -50.16 22.33 -18.24
CA SER A 462 -51.10 23.10 -17.41
C SER A 462 -51.00 24.61 -17.61
N GLY A 463 -50.03 25.09 -18.40
CA GLY A 463 -49.78 26.51 -18.62
C GLY A 463 -49.18 27.24 -17.43
N LYS A 464 -48.64 26.52 -16.43
CA LYS A 464 -47.89 27.12 -15.32
C LYS A 464 -46.55 27.71 -15.78
N ILE A 465 -45.97 27.12 -16.81
CA ILE A 465 -44.75 27.59 -17.46
C ILE A 465 -44.99 27.64 -18.97
N ASP A 466 -44.46 28.66 -19.63
CA ASP A 466 -44.62 28.84 -21.09
C ASP A 466 -43.53 28.11 -21.90
N LYS A 467 -42.40 27.81 -21.26
CA LYS A 467 -41.23 27.16 -21.87
C LYS A 467 -40.38 26.48 -20.80
N VAL A 468 -39.60 25.49 -21.22
CA VAL A 468 -38.56 24.85 -20.41
C VAL A 468 -37.20 25.42 -20.81
N THR A 469 -36.43 25.95 -19.86
CA THR A 469 -35.09 26.51 -20.07
C THR A 469 -34.00 25.51 -19.69
N VAL A 470 -32.78 25.75 -20.20
CA VAL A 470 -31.58 24.94 -19.89
C VAL A 470 -31.27 24.94 -18.39
N GLU A 471 -31.55 26.05 -17.69
CA GLU A 471 -31.43 26.15 -16.24
C GLU A 471 -32.34 25.16 -15.50
N GLN A 472 -33.59 25.00 -15.94
CA GLN A 472 -34.56 24.11 -15.30
C GLN A 472 -34.21 22.62 -15.43
N ILE A 473 -33.36 22.26 -16.38
CA ILE A 473 -32.80 20.90 -16.54
C ILE A 473 -31.38 20.78 -15.96
N GLY A 474 -30.94 21.81 -15.21
CA GLY A 474 -29.67 21.85 -14.50
C GLY A 474 -28.45 22.07 -15.40
N GLY A 475 -28.60 22.77 -16.53
CA GLY A 475 -27.49 23.12 -17.42
C GLY A 475 -26.65 24.33 -16.97
N LEU A 476 -26.94 24.88 -15.79
CA LEU A 476 -26.07 25.84 -15.08
C LEU A 476 -25.09 25.16 -14.12
N ASP A 477 -25.13 23.82 -14.02
CA ASP A 477 -24.16 23.06 -13.24
C ASP A 477 -22.80 23.10 -13.94
N CYS A 478 -21.83 23.79 -13.32
CA CYS A 478 -20.48 23.97 -13.83
C CYS A 478 -19.83 22.64 -14.22
N MET A 479 -20.08 21.56 -13.48
CA MET A 479 -19.44 20.26 -13.71
C MET A 479 -19.98 19.55 -14.96
N LYS A 480 -21.17 19.91 -15.46
CA LYS A 480 -21.70 19.38 -16.72
C LYS A 480 -21.05 20.00 -17.96
N CYS A 481 -20.33 21.12 -17.80
CA CYS A 481 -19.71 21.86 -18.89
C CYS A 481 -18.17 21.89 -18.79
N HIS A 482 -17.62 21.99 -17.58
CA HIS A 482 -16.19 22.25 -17.32
C HIS A 482 -15.44 21.01 -16.78
N TYR A 483 -15.66 19.84 -17.40
CA TYR A 483 -15.05 18.55 -17.02
C TYR A 483 -13.55 18.59 -16.73
#